data_AF-A0A086MBB7-F1
#
_entry.id   AF-A0A086MBB7-F1
#
_cell.length_a   1.000
_cell.length_b   1.000
_cell.length_c   1.000
_cell.angle_alpha   90.00
_cell.angle_beta   90.00
_cell.angle_gamma   90.00
#
_symmetry.space_group_name_H-M   'P 1'
#
loop_
_entity.id
_entity.type
_entity.pdbx_description
1 polymer ?
#
loop_
_entity_poly.entity_id
_entity_poly.type
_entity_poly.pdbx_seq_one_letter_code
_entity_poly.pdbx_strand_id
1 'polypeptide(L)'
;MKKRASCVSAISAFCSNLLYARRLKAVEKNVTLAQIVKNEHANFLPPNSVKVALTVSGRSAALSDFVQRFKETDTPVVFVVGAVAHSDPTGECDYVDDKISIAGVGLTAAVCCSSICAEFEALWDIF
;
A
#
# COMPACT_ATOMS: atom_id res chain seq x y z
N MET A 1 -32.18 -4.49 -21.86
CA MET A 1 -31.28 -5.41 -21.11
C MET A 1 -30.07 -4.63 -20.58
N LYS A 2 -30.01 -4.29 -19.29
CA LYS A 2 -28.83 -3.67 -18.67
C LYS A 2 -27.77 -4.77 -18.45
N LYS A 3 -26.67 -4.76 -19.20
CA LYS A 3 -25.51 -5.61 -18.89
C LYS A 3 -25.01 -5.22 -17.50
N ARG A 4 -24.97 -6.16 -16.56
CA ARG A 4 -24.29 -5.96 -15.27
C ARG A 4 -22.84 -5.64 -15.59
N ALA A 5 -22.37 -4.47 -15.18
CA ALA A 5 -20.96 -4.13 -15.26
C ALA A 5 -20.19 -5.15 -14.40
N SER A 6 -19.17 -5.79 -14.98
CA SER A 6 -18.21 -6.57 -14.20
C SER A 6 -17.51 -5.64 -13.20
N CYS A 7 -17.17 -6.12 -12.01
CA CYS A 7 -16.43 -5.34 -11.01
C CYS A 7 -15.18 -4.67 -11.61
N VAL A 8 -14.49 -5.36 -12.53
CA VAL A 8 -13.32 -4.82 -13.25
C VAL A 8 -13.68 -3.60 -14.09
N SER A 9 -14.81 -3.65 -14.80
CA SER A 9 -15.27 -2.54 -15.64
C SER A 9 -15.68 -1.31 -14.82
N ALA A 10 -16.19 -1.51 -13.60
CA ALA A 10 -16.52 -0.42 -12.68
C ALA A 10 -15.25 0.29 -12.18
N ILE A 11 -14.22 -0.47 -11.79
CA ILE A 11 -12.93 0.07 -11.35
C ILE A 11 -12.24 0.84 -12.49
N SER A 12 -12.26 0.30 -13.71
CA SER A 12 -11.68 0.98 -14.87
C SER A 12 -12.34 2.34 -15.14
N ALA A 13 -13.67 2.42 -15.04
CA ALA A 13 -14.40 3.67 -15.18
C ALA A 13 -14.06 4.65 -14.05
N PHE A 14 -13.95 4.17 -12.80
CA PHE A 14 -13.53 4.98 -11.67
C PHE A 14 -12.14 5.59 -11.86
N CYS A 15 -11.14 4.78 -12.24
CA CYS A 15 -9.78 5.25 -12.49
C CYS A 15 -9.71 6.27 -13.63
N SER A 16 -10.47 6.03 -14.72
CA SER A 16 -10.53 6.96 -15.86
C SER A 16 -11.11 8.31 -15.44
N ASN A 17 -12.19 8.30 -14.66
CA ASN A 17 -12.79 9.53 -14.12
C ASN A 17 -11.86 10.26 -13.16
N LEU A 18 -11.10 9.53 -12.32
CA LEU A 18 -10.12 10.13 -11.42
C LEU A 18 -9.01 10.86 -12.18
N LEU A 19 -8.52 10.28 -13.28
CA LEU A 19 -7.50 10.91 -14.13
C LEU A 19 -8.02 12.17 -14.82
N TYR A 20 -9.25 12.16 -15.31
CA TYR A 20 -9.86 13.32 -15.98
C TYR A 20 -10.21 14.45 -14.99
N ALA A 21 -10.96 14.13 -13.93
CA ALA A 21 -11.47 15.12 -12.98
C ALA A 21 -10.46 15.53 -11.90
N ARG A 22 -9.36 14.76 -11.73
CA ARG A 22 -8.33 14.88 -10.67
C ARG A 22 -8.83 14.70 -9.24
N ARG A 23 -10.14 14.80 -8.99
CA ARG A 23 -10.80 14.63 -7.69
C ARG A 23 -12.15 13.96 -7.88
N LEU A 24 -12.46 13.00 -7.03
CA LEU A 24 -13.76 12.33 -6.95
C LEU A 24 -14.36 12.59 -5.57
N LYS A 25 -15.64 12.94 -5.55
CA LYS A 25 -16.39 13.26 -4.33
C LYS A 25 -17.51 12.26 -4.11
N ALA A 26 -17.88 12.05 -2.85
CA ALA A 26 -19.05 11.27 -2.51
C ALA A 26 -20.33 11.97 -3.02
N VAL A 27 -21.36 11.18 -3.31
CA VAL A 27 -22.63 11.69 -3.85
C VAL A 27 -23.43 12.42 -2.78
N GLU A 28 -23.50 11.86 -1.59
CA GLU A 28 -24.34 12.37 -0.49
C GLU A 28 -23.67 13.45 0.34
N LYS A 29 -22.34 13.37 0.48
CA LYS A 29 -21.53 14.32 1.25
C LYS A 29 -20.49 14.94 0.33
N ASN A 30 -20.24 16.24 0.44
CA ASN A 30 -19.20 16.95 -0.32
C ASN A 30 -17.77 16.62 0.19
N VAL A 31 -17.50 15.33 0.42
CA VAL A 31 -16.24 14.76 0.90
C VAL A 31 -15.50 14.19 -0.29
N THR A 32 -14.22 14.52 -0.42
CA THR A 32 -13.33 13.95 -1.45
C THR A 32 -12.96 12.51 -1.06
N LEU A 33 -13.25 11.56 -1.93
CA LEU A 33 -12.92 10.13 -1.74
C LEU A 33 -11.55 9.78 -2.32
N ALA A 34 -11.21 10.35 -3.47
CA ALA A 34 -9.94 10.13 -4.14
C ALA A 34 -9.49 11.42 -4.83
N GLN A 35 -8.18 11.70 -4.79
CA GLN A 35 -7.61 12.89 -5.39
C GLN A 35 -6.18 12.61 -5.86
N ILE A 36 -5.84 13.15 -7.02
CA ILE A 36 -4.46 13.20 -7.50
C ILE A 36 -3.73 14.32 -6.74
N VAL A 37 -2.65 13.94 -6.07
CA VAL A 37 -1.77 14.85 -5.31
C VAL A 37 -0.45 15.07 -6.06
N LYS A 38 0.26 16.14 -5.71
CA LYS A 38 1.59 16.40 -6.26
C LYS A 38 2.58 15.34 -5.76
N ASN A 39 3.54 14.97 -6.60
CA ASN A 39 4.55 13.97 -6.28
C ASN A 39 5.64 14.52 -5.35
N GLU A 40 5.26 14.89 -4.13
CA GLU A 40 6.19 15.25 -3.06
C GLU A 40 5.87 14.36 -1.87
N HIS A 41 6.87 13.68 -1.30
CA HIS A 41 6.66 12.67 -0.26
C HIS A 41 5.92 13.23 0.97
N ALA A 42 6.14 14.50 1.32
CA ALA A 42 5.47 15.17 2.42
C ALA A 42 3.95 15.34 2.23
N ASN A 43 3.44 15.26 1.01
CA ASN A 43 2.00 15.44 0.73
C ASN A 43 1.17 14.19 1.01
N PHE A 44 1.79 13.00 1.03
CA PHE A 44 1.07 11.73 1.15
C PHE A 44 1.63 10.79 2.23
N LEU A 45 2.86 11.00 2.70
CA LEU A 45 3.43 10.24 3.81
C LEU A 45 3.24 10.98 5.13
N PRO A 46 2.88 10.28 6.22
CA PRO A 46 2.80 10.89 7.54
C PRO A 46 4.19 11.36 8.02
N PRO A 47 4.27 12.46 8.78
CA PRO A 47 5.52 12.92 9.38
C PRO A 47 6.05 11.89 10.38
N ASN A 48 7.37 11.81 10.54
CA ASN A 48 8.03 10.86 11.43
C ASN A 48 7.58 9.41 11.19
N SER A 49 7.48 8.97 9.94
CA SER A 49 7.11 7.59 9.60
C SER A 49 8.30 6.72 9.30
N VAL A 50 8.22 5.44 9.69
CA VAL A 50 9.17 4.41 9.29
C VAL A 50 8.72 3.82 7.96
N LYS A 51 9.58 3.89 6.93
CA LYS A 51 9.23 3.49 5.57
C LYS A 51 9.97 2.23 5.19
N VAL A 52 9.21 1.19 4.84
CA VAL A 52 9.73 -0.14 4.62
C VAL A 52 9.32 -0.59 3.22
N ALA A 53 10.30 -0.91 2.38
CA ALA A 53 10.05 -1.50 1.07
C ALA A 53 10.07 -3.02 1.15
N LEU A 54 9.09 -3.66 0.49
CA LEU A 54 9.10 -5.09 0.24
C LEU A 54 9.79 -5.39 -1.09
N THR A 55 10.92 -6.10 -1.04
CA THR A 55 11.64 -6.57 -2.23
C THR A 55 12.25 -7.93 -1.97
N VAL A 56 12.29 -8.77 -3.01
CA VAL A 56 12.91 -10.11 -2.94
C VAL A 56 14.42 -10.01 -2.68
N SER A 57 15.06 -8.93 -3.14
CA SER A 57 16.50 -8.69 -2.95
C SER A 57 16.87 -8.10 -1.59
N GLY A 58 15.87 -7.78 -0.76
CA GLY A 58 16.03 -7.16 0.54
C GLY A 58 16.54 -8.12 1.63
N ARG A 59 16.70 -7.59 2.83
CA ARG A 59 17.07 -8.37 4.01
C ARG A 59 15.95 -9.36 4.35
N SER A 60 16.28 -10.65 4.36
CA SER A 60 15.33 -11.69 4.80
C SER A 60 14.92 -11.46 6.26
N ALA A 61 13.62 -11.34 6.51
CA ALA A 61 13.07 -11.12 7.84
C ALA A 61 11.70 -11.81 7.96
N ALA A 62 11.46 -12.48 9.09
CA ALA A 62 10.12 -12.92 9.44
C ALA A 62 9.25 -11.68 9.71
N LEU A 63 8.11 -11.59 9.03
CA LEU A 63 7.23 -10.43 9.13
C LEU A 63 6.68 -10.26 10.57
N SER A 64 6.36 -11.36 11.25
CA SER A 64 5.94 -11.38 12.66
C SER A 64 6.94 -10.68 13.57
N ASP A 65 8.22 -11.04 13.46
CA ASP A 65 9.30 -10.51 14.30
C ASP A 65 9.61 -9.05 13.96
N PHE A 66 9.43 -8.69 12.69
CA PHE A 66 9.57 -7.32 12.23
C PHE A 66 8.47 -6.41 12.80
N VAL A 67 7.22 -6.86 12.75
CA VAL A 67 6.05 -6.11 13.19
C VAL A 67 6.05 -5.89 14.70
N GLN A 68 6.57 -6.83 15.49
CA GLN A 68 6.71 -6.70 16.96
C GLN A 68 7.51 -5.46 17.39
N ARG A 69 8.44 -4.97 16.57
CA ARG A 69 9.23 -3.75 16.89
C ARG A 69 8.37 -2.50 16.98
N PHE A 70 7.21 -2.51 16.33
CA PHE A 70 6.28 -1.38 16.32
C PHE A 70 5.22 -1.48 17.42
N LYS A 71 5.24 -2.51 18.26
CA LYS A 71 4.24 -2.71 19.33
C LYS A 71 4.18 -1.56 20.32
N GLU A 72 5.34 -1.05 20.72
CA GLU A 72 5.48 -0.04 21.77
C GLU A 72 5.69 1.38 21.21
N THR A 73 5.68 1.52 19.88
CA THR A 73 6.01 2.79 19.23
C THR A 73 4.78 3.39 18.56
N ASP A 74 4.46 4.64 18.88
CA ASP A 74 3.38 5.42 18.23
C ASP A 74 3.79 5.99 16.86
N THR A 75 4.78 5.35 16.22
CA THR A 75 5.36 5.84 14.97
C THR A 75 4.62 5.21 13.79
N PRO A 76 4.06 5.99 12.86
CA PRO A 76 3.36 5.44 11.71
C PRO A 76 4.32 4.65 10.83
N VAL A 77 3.90 3.46 10.41
CA VAL A 77 4.68 2.58 9.52
C VAL A 77 4.09 2.62 8.13
N VAL A 78 4.93 2.83 7.13
CA VAL A 78 4.55 2.87 5.71
C VAL A 78 5.20 1.70 4.99
N PHE A 79 4.38 0.82 4.42
CA PHE A 79 4.86 -0.26 3.56
C PHE A 79 4.75 0.14 2.09
N VAL A 80 5.87 0.03 1.38
CA VAL A 80 5.93 0.24 -0.07
C VAL A 80 5.90 -1.14 -0.75
N VAL A 81 4.82 -1.39 -1.50
CA VAL A 81 4.58 -2.66 -2.20
C VAL A 81 4.53 -2.39 -3.70
N GLY A 82 5.28 -3.17 -4.48
CA GLY A 82 5.30 -3.06 -5.94
C GLY A 82 4.00 -3.59 -6.56
N ALA A 83 3.25 -2.73 -7.24
CA ALA A 83 2.01 -3.09 -7.96
C ALA A 83 2.26 -3.30 -9.46
N VAL A 84 3.24 -4.15 -9.80
CA VAL A 84 3.69 -4.41 -11.18
C VAL A 84 3.81 -5.92 -11.44
N ALA A 85 3.71 -6.33 -12.71
CA ALA A 85 3.75 -7.74 -13.08
C ALA A 85 5.18 -8.32 -13.08
N HIS A 86 6.13 -7.60 -13.69
CA HIS A 86 7.51 -8.04 -13.88
C HIS A 86 8.48 -6.87 -13.76
N SER A 87 8.78 -6.46 -12.52
CA SER A 87 9.90 -5.58 -12.16
C SER A 87 10.01 -5.47 -10.64
N ASP A 88 11.12 -4.90 -10.15
CA ASP A 88 11.35 -4.64 -8.72
C ASP A 88 11.35 -3.11 -8.44
N PRO A 89 10.19 -2.43 -8.52
CA PRO A 89 10.11 -0.97 -8.38
C PRO A 89 10.40 -0.51 -6.95
N THR A 90 10.26 -1.40 -5.96
CA THR A 90 10.57 -1.11 -4.56
C THR A 90 12.07 -1.13 -4.30
N GLY A 91 12.85 -1.85 -5.12
CA GLY A 91 14.30 -1.82 -5.13
C GLY A 91 14.89 -0.45 -5.49
N GLU A 92 14.19 0.35 -6.30
CA GLU A 92 14.63 1.67 -6.78
C GLU A 92 14.05 2.85 -5.98
N CYS A 93 13.28 2.59 -4.93
CA CYS A 93 12.73 3.65 -4.09
C CYS A 93 13.80 4.21 -3.14
N ASP A 94 14.16 5.48 -3.31
CA ASP A 94 15.18 6.16 -2.49
C ASP A 94 14.64 6.74 -1.18
N TYR A 95 13.33 6.77 -1.00
CA TYR A 95 12.68 7.38 0.18
C TYR A 95 12.36 6.38 1.29
N VAL A 96 12.81 5.13 1.16
CA VAL A 96 12.57 4.05 2.13
C VAL A 96 13.76 3.90 3.06
N ASP A 97 13.48 3.60 4.32
CA ASP A 97 14.50 3.48 5.37
C ASP A 97 15.05 2.04 5.44
N ASP A 98 14.21 1.04 5.16
CA ASP A 98 14.61 -0.38 5.18
C ASP A 98 13.98 -1.14 3.99
N LYS A 99 14.68 -2.20 3.54
CA LYS A 99 14.26 -3.09 2.46
C LYS A 99 14.25 -4.51 2.99
N ILE A 100 13.06 -5.09 3.13
CA ILE A 100 12.88 -6.44 3.69
C ILE A 100 12.30 -7.39 2.66
N SER A 101 12.66 -8.66 2.82
CA SER A 101 12.09 -9.79 2.09
C SER A 101 11.36 -10.70 3.06
N ILE A 102 10.04 -10.84 2.88
CA ILE A 102 9.17 -11.66 3.73
C ILE A 102 9.14 -13.13 3.32
N ALA A 103 9.63 -13.45 2.12
CA ALA A 103 9.70 -14.81 1.58
C ALA A 103 10.90 -14.95 0.64
N GLY A 104 11.48 -16.14 0.57
CA GLY A 104 12.59 -16.44 -0.34
C GLY A 104 12.22 -16.49 -1.83
N VAL A 105 10.97 -16.18 -2.18
CA VAL A 105 10.43 -16.21 -3.54
C VAL A 105 9.61 -14.94 -3.82
N GLY A 106 9.44 -14.61 -5.10
CA GLY A 106 8.57 -13.51 -5.50
C GLY A 106 7.11 -13.80 -5.14
N LEU A 107 6.50 -12.90 -4.38
CA LEU A 107 5.09 -12.96 -4.00
C LEU A 107 4.26 -12.00 -4.86
N THR A 108 2.95 -12.27 -4.97
CA THR A 108 2.04 -11.29 -5.57
C THR A 108 1.83 -10.12 -4.61
N ALA A 109 1.63 -8.92 -5.16
CA ALA A 109 1.35 -7.74 -4.34
C ALA A 109 0.15 -7.94 -3.40
N ALA A 110 -0.88 -8.67 -3.86
CA ALA A 110 -2.05 -8.99 -3.05
C ALA A 110 -1.69 -9.84 -1.83
N VAL A 111 -0.86 -10.88 -1.98
CA VAL A 111 -0.39 -11.71 -0.87
C VAL A 111 0.45 -10.89 0.10
N CYS A 112 1.36 -10.04 -0.40
CA CYS A 112 2.13 -9.14 0.45
C CYS A 112 1.23 -8.24 1.31
N CYS A 113 0.23 -7.59 0.70
CA CYS A 113 -0.71 -6.74 1.42
C CYS A 113 -1.53 -7.53 2.44
N SER A 114 -2.06 -8.71 2.07
CA SER A 114 -2.81 -9.57 3.00
C SER A 114 -1.95 -9.99 4.19
N SER A 115 -0.70 -10.39 3.97
CA SER A 115 0.21 -10.78 5.05
C SER A 115 0.54 -9.61 5.98
N ILE A 116 0.78 -8.41 5.44
CA ILE A 116 0.99 -7.21 6.26
C ILE A 116 -0.24 -6.95 7.12
N CYS A 117 -1.45 -6.92 6.54
CA CYS A 117 -2.66 -6.66 7.31
C CYS A 117 -2.87 -7.70 8.41
N ALA A 118 -2.70 -8.99 8.11
CA ALA A 118 -2.88 -10.07 9.09
C ALA A 118 -1.93 -9.95 10.29
N GLU A 119 -0.65 -9.60 10.07
CA GLU A 119 0.32 -9.44 11.15
C GLU A 119 0.05 -8.19 12.00
N PHE A 120 -0.44 -7.10 11.39
CA PHE A 120 -0.85 -5.90 12.14
C PHE A 120 -2.17 -6.08 12.89
N GLU A 121 -3.13 -6.82 12.33
CA GLU A 121 -4.35 -7.25 13.00
C GLU A 121 -4.02 -8.05 14.26
N ALA A 122 -3.10 -9.01 14.16
CA ALA A 122 -2.61 -9.79 15.29
C ALA A 122 -1.81 -8.94 16.31
N LEU A 123 -1.03 -7.96 15.85
CA LEU A 123 -0.28 -7.07 16.73
C LEU A 123 -1.21 -6.19 17.58
N TRP A 124 -2.29 -5.68 16.97
CA TRP A 124 -3.25 -4.77 17.60
C TRP A 124 -4.43 -5.47 18.27
N ASP A 125 -4.46 -6.81 18.27
CA ASP A 125 -5.54 -7.61 18.84
C ASP A 125 -6.92 -7.29 18.22
N ILE A 126 -6.93 -7.08 16.89
CA ILE A 126 -8.13 -6.80 16.09
C ILE A 126 -8.51 -8.08 15.33
N PHE A 127 -9.71 -8.59 15.60
CA PHE A 127 -10.28 -9.80 14.98
C PHE A 127 -11.57 -9.52 14.21
#